data_AF-A0A6B2LD42-F1
#
_entry.id   AF-A0A6B2LD42-F1
#
_cell.length_a   1.000
_cell.length_b   1.000
_cell.length_c   1.000
_cell.angle_alpha   90.00
_cell.angle_beta   90.00
_cell.angle_gamma   90.00
#
_symmetry.space_group_name_H-M   'P 1'
#
loop_
_entity.id
_entity.type
_entity.pdbx_description
1 polymer ?
#
loop_
_entity_poly.entity_id
_entity_poly.type
_entity_poly.pdbx_seq_one_letter_code
_entity_poly.pdbx_strand_id
1 'polypeptide(L)'
;MPYDEVADQEEKDLLLEIQYFLDKRDYQEIQKEKLKEEEGNLKEEYLSLVSEVTSYLSKKLIEDEEITSAEITMKLMNSKIKRLEHQKTITDLCNIQFHGILGTVNGLRLGILNSSGPNWAEMNAACGHLCFVIFFIVRDISGTLNVKDYSWAGPFLQQYALRPLGSKSFILNRKSQGFSLFSPSPPEEIPLYNVGWIKTLLSDKNFDKGLEIFIQCIMEIADYAYKNYPT
;
A
#
# COMPACT_ATOMS: atom_id res chain seq x y z
N MET A 1 -78.64 26.42 -87.99
CA MET A 1 -77.89 27.29 -87.07
C MET A 1 -77.93 26.83 -85.59
N PRO A 2 -77.83 25.52 -85.22
CA PRO A 2 -77.61 25.13 -83.81
C PRO A 2 -76.28 24.39 -83.52
N TYR A 3 -75.40 24.22 -84.52
CA TYR A 3 -74.15 23.46 -84.36
C TYR A 3 -72.98 24.28 -83.79
N ASP A 4 -72.93 25.59 -84.07
CA ASP A 4 -71.86 26.47 -83.56
C ASP A 4 -72.02 26.75 -82.06
N GLU A 5 -73.25 26.84 -81.53
CA GLU A 5 -73.49 27.06 -80.09
C GLU A 5 -73.14 25.85 -79.22
N VAL A 6 -73.22 24.62 -79.76
CA VAL A 6 -72.87 23.39 -79.04
C VAL A 6 -71.35 23.22 -78.97
N ALA A 7 -70.64 23.52 -80.06
CA ALA A 7 -69.18 23.52 -80.12
C ALA A 7 -68.56 24.59 -79.20
N ASP A 8 -69.13 25.80 -79.16
CA ASP A 8 -68.70 26.88 -78.26
C ASP A 8 -68.93 26.55 -76.77
N GLN A 9 -69.87 25.66 -76.46
CA GLN A 9 -70.15 25.24 -75.10
C GLN A 9 -69.19 24.13 -74.63
N GLU A 10 -68.89 23.16 -75.50
CA GLU A 10 -67.88 22.12 -75.24
C GLU A 10 -66.47 22.72 -75.07
N GLU A 11 -66.11 23.75 -75.85
CA GLU A 11 -64.83 24.45 -75.70
C GLU A 11 -64.71 25.13 -74.32
N LYS A 12 -65.78 25.74 -73.82
CA LYS A 12 -65.81 26.34 -72.48
C LYS A 12 -65.71 25.32 -71.36
N ASP A 13 -66.37 24.17 -71.50
CA ASP A 13 -66.32 23.09 -70.52
C ASP A 13 -64.91 22.48 -70.45
N LEU A 14 -64.25 22.29 -71.58
CA LEU A 14 -62.86 21.84 -71.67
C LEU A 14 -61.89 22.86 -71.05
N LEU A 15 -62.09 24.16 -71.29
CA LEU A 15 -61.27 25.22 -70.68
C LEU A 15 -61.41 25.23 -69.16
N LEU A 16 -62.61 25.01 -68.62
CA LEU A 16 -62.84 24.88 -67.18
C LEU A 16 -62.14 23.66 -66.58
N GLU A 17 -62.15 22.53 -67.28
CA GLU A 17 -61.47 21.31 -66.84
C GLU A 17 -59.94 21.49 -66.84
N ILE A 18 -59.37 22.12 -67.88
CA ILE A 18 -57.95 22.46 -67.93
C ILE A 18 -57.58 23.41 -66.78
N GLN A 19 -58.39 24.44 -66.52
CA GLN A 19 -58.15 25.37 -65.41
C GLN A 19 -58.13 24.64 -64.07
N TYR A 20 -59.07 23.72 -63.84
CA TYR A 20 -59.11 22.89 -62.63
C TYR A 20 -57.85 22.03 -62.46
N PHE A 21 -57.37 21.39 -63.53
CA PHE A 21 -56.15 20.59 -63.49
C PHE A 21 -54.89 21.43 -63.27
N LEU A 22 -54.83 22.64 -63.82
CA LEU A 22 -53.74 23.59 -63.59
C LEU A 22 -53.70 24.02 -62.12
N ASP A 23 -54.83 24.45 -61.55
CA ASP A 23 -54.92 24.84 -60.14
C ASP A 23 -54.56 23.68 -59.20
N LYS A 24 -54.97 22.45 -59.54
CA LYS A 24 -54.62 21.25 -58.78
C LYS A 24 -53.13 20.92 -58.85
N ARG A 25 -52.49 21.08 -60.01
CA ARG A 25 -51.04 20.87 -60.17
C ARG A 25 -50.27 21.91 -59.36
N ASP A 26 -50.66 23.17 -59.44
CA ASP A 26 -50.00 24.26 -58.72
C ASP A 26 -50.15 24.06 -57.19
N TYR A 27 -51.31 23.59 -56.72
CA TYR A 27 -51.49 23.17 -55.33
C TYR A 27 -50.56 22.02 -54.94
N GLN A 28 -50.39 21.01 -55.79
CA GLN A 28 -49.50 19.87 -55.54
C GLN A 28 -48.03 20.27 -55.53
N GLU A 29 -47.60 21.21 -56.38
CA GLU A 29 -46.24 21.74 -56.37
C GLU A 29 -45.94 22.45 -55.04
N ILE A 30 -46.85 23.30 -54.56
CA ILE A 30 -46.73 23.97 -53.26
C ILE A 30 -46.60 22.95 -52.11
N GLN A 31 -47.39 21.87 -52.12
CA GLN A 31 -47.30 20.83 -51.09
C GLN A 31 -45.99 20.05 -51.15
N LYS A 32 -45.50 19.75 -52.35
CA LYS A 32 -44.23 19.04 -52.55
C LYS A 32 -43.05 19.89 -52.07
N GLU A 33 -43.11 21.20 -52.25
CA GLU A 33 -42.07 22.12 -51.80
C GLU A 33 -42.03 22.21 -50.27
N LYS A 34 -43.19 22.29 -49.61
CA LYS A 34 -43.29 22.20 -48.14
C LYS A 34 -42.74 20.89 -47.59
N LEU A 35 -43.08 19.75 -48.20
CA LEU A 35 -42.57 18.45 -47.78
C LEU A 35 -41.04 18.34 -47.90
N LYS A 36 -40.45 18.94 -48.95
CA LYS A 36 -38.98 18.98 -49.09
C LYS A 36 -38.31 19.84 -48.02
N GLU A 37 -38.92 20.96 -47.65
CA GLU A 37 -38.44 21.82 -46.57
C GLU A 37 -38.49 21.09 -45.23
N GLU A 38 -39.61 20.42 -44.93
CA GLU A 38 -39.76 19.57 -43.75
C GLU A 38 -38.73 18.44 -43.71
N GLU A 39 -38.51 17.74 -44.84
CA GLU A 39 -37.49 16.68 -44.95
C GLU A 39 -36.07 17.22 -44.69
N GLY A 40 -35.76 18.42 -45.17
CA GLY A 40 -34.50 19.12 -44.90
C GLY A 40 -34.31 19.38 -43.41
N ASN A 41 -35.32 19.95 -42.75
CA ASN A 41 -35.30 20.26 -41.32
C ASN A 41 -35.15 18.99 -40.47
N LEU A 42 -35.91 17.93 -40.79
CA LEU A 42 -35.82 16.62 -40.13
C LEU A 42 -34.44 16.00 -40.26
N LYS A 43 -33.78 16.18 -41.41
CA LYS A 43 -32.44 15.66 -41.64
C LYS A 43 -31.38 16.40 -40.82
N GLU A 44 -31.49 17.72 -40.67
CA GLU A 44 -30.62 18.50 -39.79
C GLU A 44 -30.79 18.11 -38.32
N GLU A 45 -32.03 17.95 -37.87
CA GLU A 45 -32.34 17.48 -36.51
C GLU A 45 -31.76 16.08 -36.26
N TYR A 46 -31.93 15.16 -37.22
CA TYR A 46 -31.35 13.82 -37.14
C TYR A 46 -29.83 13.86 -37.03
N LEU A 47 -29.14 14.68 -37.83
CA LEU A 47 -27.68 14.82 -37.78
C LEU A 47 -27.21 15.40 -36.44
N SER A 48 -27.94 16.38 -35.89
CA SER A 48 -27.68 16.94 -34.57
C SER A 48 -27.78 15.85 -33.48
N LEU A 49 -28.86 15.06 -33.52
CA LEU A 49 -29.08 13.98 -32.57
C LEU A 49 -28.00 12.89 -32.65
N VAL A 50 -27.60 12.50 -33.87
CA VAL A 50 -26.53 11.51 -34.07
C VAL A 50 -25.20 12.01 -33.47
N SER A 51 -24.90 13.30 -33.64
CA SER A 51 -23.71 13.91 -33.05
C SER A 51 -23.75 13.85 -31.52
N GLU A 52 -24.89 14.20 -30.91
CA GLU A 52 -25.08 14.17 -29.46
C GLU A 52 -24.94 12.75 -28.90
N VAL A 53 -25.60 11.77 -29.53
CA VAL A 53 -25.51 10.35 -29.13
C VAL A 53 -24.08 9.84 -29.25
N THR A 54 -23.37 10.21 -30.32
CA THR A 54 -21.97 9.79 -30.52
C THR A 54 -21.05 10.38 -29.44
N SER A 55 -21.26 11.65 -29.08
CA SER A 55 -20.54 12.32 -27.99
C SER A 55 -20.82 11.67 -26.63
N TYR A 56 -22.08 11.34 -26.35
CA TYR A 56 -22.46 10.65 -25.12
C TYR A 56 -21.82 9.25 -25.02
N LEU A 57 -21.87 8.46 -26.10
CA LEU A 57 -21.28 7.13 -26.14
C LEU A 57 -19.76 7.15 -25.98
N SER A 58 -19.08 8.13 -26.59
CA SER A 58 -17.62 8.26 -26.44
C SER A 58 -17.23 8.60 -25.00
N LYS A 59 -17.98 9.50 -24.35
CA LYS A 59 -17.77 9.82 -22.94
C LYS A 59 -17.97 8.60 -22.04
N LYS A 60 -19.04 7.84 -22.28
CA LYS A 60 -19.34 6.62 -21.50
C LYS A 60 -18.23 5.56 -21.65
N LEU A 61 -17.69 5.40 -22.86
CA LEU A 61 -16.57 4.48 -23.11
C LEU A 61 -15.33 4.84 -22.28
N ILE A 62 -14.99 6.14 -22.23
CA ILE A 62 -13.86 6.63 -21.44
C ILE A 62 -14.09 6.37 -19.94
N GLU A 63 -15.30 6.63 -19.44
CA GLU A 63 -15.65 6.36 -18.05
C GLU A 63 -15.53 4.86 -17.71
N ASP A 64 -15.99 3.98 -18.60
CA ASP A 64 -15.87 2.52 -18.43
C ASP A 64 -14.40 2.04 -18.46
N GLU A 65 -13.57 2.63 -19.32
CA GLU A 65 -12.12 2.38 -19.36
C GLU A 65 -11.43 2.85 -18.08
N GLU A 66 -11.78 4.04 -17.56
CA GLU A 66 -11.25 4.57 -16.31
C GLU A 66 -11.59 3.66 -15.14
N ILE A 67 -12.85 3.21 -15.02
CA ILE A 67 -13.28 2.25 -13.99
C ILE A 67 -12.46 0.96 -14.08
N THR A 68 -12.35 0.40 -15.28
CA THR A 68 -11.60 -0.84 -15.51
C THR A 68 -10.13 -0.68 -15.12
N SER A 69 -9.51 0.45 -15.47
CA SER A 69 -8.12 0.74 -15.13
C SER A 69 -7.91 0.90 -13.61
N ALA A 70 -8.86 1.51 -12.92
CA ALA A 70 -8.85 1.67 -11.47
C ALA A 70 -8.98 0.31 -10.77
N GLU A 71 -9.87 -0.56 -11.23
CA GLU A 71 -10.03 -1.91 -10.70
C GLU A 71 -8.75 -2.75 -10.83
N ILE A 72 -8.11 -2.70 -11.99
CA ILE A 72 -6.84 -3.39 -12.23
C ILE A 72 -5.78 -2.87 -11.25
N THR A 73 -5.68 -1.56 -11.11
CA THR A 73 -4.74 -0.91 -10.19
C THR A 73 -4.99 -1.34 -8.74
N MET A 74 -6.25 -1.36 -8.30
CA MET A 74 -6.62 -1.84 -6.96
C MET A 74 -6.23 -3.31 -6.75
N LYS A 75 -6.50 -4.19 -7.72
CA LYS A 75 -6.11 -5.61 -7.65
C LYS A 75 -4.59 -5.78 -7.54
N LEU A 76 -3.83 -5.00 -8.30
CA LEU A 76 -2.37 -4.99 -8.24
C LEU A 76 -1.85 -4.50 -6.88
N MET A 77 -2.39 -3.39 -6.37
CA MET A 77 -2.01 -2.85 -5.06
C MET A 77 -2.34 -3.82 -3.93
N ASN A 78 -3.53 -4.44 -3.95
CA ASN A 78 -3.91 -5.45 -2.97
C ASN A 78 -2.99 -6.67 -3.01
N SER A 79 -2.54 -7.10 -4.20
CA SER A 79 -1.58 -8.19 -4.33
C SER A 79 -0.21 -7.81 -3.75
N LYS A 80 0.23 -6.56 -3.95
CA LYS A 80 1.46 -6.04 -3.34
C LYS A 80 1.35 -5.97 -1.81
N ILE A 81 0.22 -5.50 -1.28
CA ILE A 81 -0.05 -5.47 0.16
C ILE A 81 0.02 -6.89 0.74
N LYS A 82 -0.71 -7.85 0.14
CA LYS A 82 -0.67 -9.25 0.58
C LYS A 82 0.74 -9.84 0.57
N ARG A 83 1.57 -9.49 -0.41
CA ARG A 83 2.97 -9.92 -0.46
C ARG A 83 3.81 -9.31 0.67
N LEU A 84 3.60 -8.02 0.96
CA LEU A 84 4.26 -7.33 2.07
C LEU A 84 3.77 -7.85 3.43
N GLU A 85 2.49 -8.20 3.56
CA GLU A 85 1.93 -8.82 4.77
C GLU A 85 2.45 -10.25 5.00
N HIS A 86 2.65 -11.03 3.92
CA HIS A 86 3.26 -12.36 4.00
C HIS A 86 4.75 -12.31 4.33
N GLN A 87 5.44 -11.25 3.91
CA GLN A 87 6.77 -10.90 4.42
C GLN A 87 6.61 -10.34 5.83
N LYS A 88 6.27 -11.21 6.79
CA LYS A 88 6.40 -10.88 8.22
C LYS A 88 7.88 -10.66 8.50
N THR A 89 8.32 -9.42 8.29
CA THR A 89 9.73 -9.02 8.21
C THR A 89 10.54 -9.50 9.41
N ILE A 90 9.93 -9.58 10.60
CA ILE A 90 10.61 -10.03 11.82
C ILE A 90 10.94 -11.53 11.80
N THR A 91 10.03 -12.36 11.30
CA THR A 91 10.23 -13.82 11.19
C THR A 91 11.32 -14.14 10.17
N ASP A 92 11.39 -13.38 9.07
CA ASP A 92 12.45 -13.51 8.07
C ASP A 92 13.82 -12.99 8.56
N LEU A 93 13.82 -11.97 9.44
CA LEU A 93 15.05 -11.41 10.04
C LEU A 93 15.66 -12.31 11.14
N CYS A 94 14.84 -13.14 11.80
CA CYS A 94 15.26 -13.99 12.92
C CYS A 94 14.71 -15.42 12.78
N ASN A 95 15.48 -16.25 12.08
CA ASN A 95 15.21 -17.68 12.03
C ASN A 95 15.80 -18.38 13.26
N ILE A 96 14.95 -18.61 14.28
CA ILE A 96 15.31 -19.34 15.49
C ILE A 96 14.98 -20.82 15.27
N GLN A 97 16.01 -21.67 15.28
CA GLN A 97 15.90 -23.11 15.03
C GLN A 97 16.73 -23.90 16.04
N PHE A 98 16.63 -25.23 16.01
CA PHE A 98 17.49 -26.12 16.78
C PHE A 98 18.38 -26.93 15.85
N HIS A 99 19.66 -27.03 16.20
CA HIS A 99 20.63 -27.90 15.53
C HIS A 99 21.19 -28.90 16.55
N GLY A 100 20.62 -30.11 16.54
CA GLY A 100 20.91 -31.13 17.56
C GLY A 100 20.40 -30.68 18.93
N ILE A 101 21.31 -30.51 19.89
CA ILE A 101 20.98 -30.05 21.26
C ILE A 101 21.05 -28.53 21.43
N LEU A 102 21.59 -27.80 20.45
CA LEU A 102 21.84 -26.36 20.57
C LEU A 102 20.75 -25.57 19.85
N GLY A 103 20.33 -24.46 20.47
CA GLY A 103 19.56 -23.42 19.80
C GLY A 103 20.45 -22.68 18.79
N THR A 104 19.86 -22.28 17.67
CA THR A 104 20.52 -21.51 16.61
C THR A 104 19.69 -20.30 16.23
N VAL A 105 20.36 -19.18 15.94
CA VAL A 105 19.74 -17.94 15.46
C VAL A 105 20.39 -17.58 14.14
N ASN A 106 19.62 -17.59 13.05
CA ASN A 106 20.13 -17.42 11.69
C ASN A 106 21.30 -18.38 11.38
N GLY A 107 21.20 -19.62 11.86
CA GLY A 107 22.24 -20.65 11.71
C GLY A 107 23.45 -20.53 12.64
N LEU A 108 23.53 -19.48 13.48
CA LEU A 108 24.59 -19.31 14.47
C LEU A 108 24.22 -19.99 15.78
N ARG A 109 25.12 -20.81 16.35
CA ARG A 109 24.83 -21.58 17.57
C ARG A 109 24.91 -20.70 18.83
N LEU A 110 23.90 -20.85 19.68
CA LEU A 110 23.86 -20.32 21.03
C LEU A 110 24.18 -21.44 22.02
N GLY A 111 25.43 -21.49 22.45
CA GLY A 111 25.89 -22.43 23.46
C GLY A 111 27.15 -23.18 23.06
N ILE A 112 27.59 -24.04 23.97
CA ILE A 112 28.85 -24.78 23.86
C ILE A 112 28.49 -26.27 23.81
N LEU A 113 29.08 -27.00 22.88
CA LEU A 113 29.01 -28.46 22.87
C LEU A 113 30.25 -29.01 23.58
N ASN A 114 30.09 -30.00 24.46
CA ASN A 114 31.19 -30.58 25.26
C ASN A 114 32.41 -31.04 24.45
N SER A 115 32.25 -31.31 23.15
CA SER A 115 33.32 -31.74 22.24
C SER A 115 34.16 -30.62 21.63
N SER A 116 33.71 -29.37 21.66
CA SER A 116 34.38 -28.21 21.06
C SER A 116 34.27 -27.01 21.98
N GLY A 117 35.40 -26.38 22.33
CA GLY A 117 35.40 -25.17 23.17
C GLY A 117 34.53 -24.03 22.63
N PRO A 118 34.29 -22.97 23.43
CA PRO A 118 33.39 -21.88 23.06
C PRO A 118 33.90 -21.12 21.83
N ASN A 119 33.07 -21.08 20.78
CA ASN A 119 33.28 -20.16 19.66
C ASN A 119 32.65 -18.81 19.99
N TRP A 120 33.36 -17.99 20.76
CA TRP A 120 32.87 -16.68 21.20
C TRP A 120 32.48 -15.77 20.03
N ALA A 121 33.14 -15.84 18.88
CA ALA A 121 32.78 -15.03 17.72
C ALA A 121 31.37 -15.35 17.20
N GLU A 122 31.02 -16.64 17.13
CA GLU A 122 29.70 -17.12 16.72
C GLU A 122 28.63 -16.80 17.77
N MET A 123 28.92 -17.04 19.05
CA MET A 123 27.99 -16.73 20.15
C MET A 123 27.69 -15.23 20.22
N ASN A 124 28.72 -14.39 20.13
CA ASN A 124 28.58 -12.94 20.15
C ASN A 124 27.77 -12.44 18.95
N ALA A 125 27.97 -13.01 17.76
CA ALA A 125 27.19 -12.69 16.58
C ALA A 125 25.71 -13.08 16.74
N ALA A 126 25.44 -14.27 17.31
CA ALA A 126 24.08 -14.72 17.61
C ALA A 126 23.38 -13.80 18.63
N CYS A 127 24.07 -13.43 19.72
CA CYS A 127 23.58 -12.43 20.68
C CYS A 127 23.33 -11.07 20.03
N GLY A 128 24.17 -10.66 19.08
CA GLY A 128 23.97 -9.45 18.29
C GLY A 128 22.71 -9.47 17.44
N HIS A 129 22.46 -10.58 16.74
CA HIS A 129 21.22 -10.77 15.98
C HIS A 129 19.99 -10.74 16.88
N LEU A 130 20.02 -11.44 18.03
CA LEU A 130 18.92 -11.39 18.99
C LEU A 130 18.68 -9.97 19.51
N CYS A 131 19.74 -9.25 19.90
CA CYS A 131 19.64 -7.87 20.36
C CYS A 131 19.00 -6.97 19.29
N PHE A 132 19.40 -7.12 18.03
CA PHE A 132 18.81 -6.35 16.91
C PHE A 132 17.32 -6.65 16.72
N VAL A 133 16.92 -7.91 16.81
CA VAL A 133 15.53 -8.33 16.62
C VAL A 133 14.64 -7.81 17.74
N ILE A 134 15.07 -7.95 19.00
CA ILE A 134 14.33 -7.40 20.14
C ILE A 134 14.27 -5.88 20.05
N PHE A 135 15.38 -5.22 19.69
CA PHE A 135 15.40 -3.77 19.45
C PHE A 135 14.38 -3.35 18.37
N PHE A 136 14.26 -4.12 17.28
CA PHE A 136 13.27 -3.85 16.24
C PHE A 136 11.83 -4.03 16.77
N ILE A 137 11.55 -5.11 17.50
CA ILE A 137 10.24 -5.36 18.14
C ILE A 137 9.86 -4.20 19.06
N VAL A 138 10.80 -3.73 19.89
CA VAL A 138 10.57 -2.58 20.78
C VAL A 138 10.16 -1.34 20.00
N ARG A 139 10.81 -1.07 18.87
CA ARG A 139 10.48 0.09 18.02
C ARG A 139 9.14 -0.04 17.35
N ASP A 140 8.82 -1.23 16.85
CA ASP A 140 7.54 -1.55 16.21
C ASP A 140 6.37 -1.34 17.18
N ILE A 141 6.43 -1.96 18.36
CA ILE A 141 5.42 -1.84 19.41
C ILE A 141 5.26 -0.39 19.90
N SER A 142 6.34 0.38 19.95
CA SER A 142 6.31 1.76 20.43
C SER A 142 5.73 2.76 19.41
N GLY A 143 5.35 2.33 18.20
CA GLY A 143 4.88 3.22 17.13
C GLY A 143 5.90 4.29 16.69
N THR A 144 7.14 4.20 17.20
CA THR A 144 8.19 5.20 17.06
C THR A 144 9.08 4.80 15.88
N LEU A 145 8.48 4.76 14.69
CA LEU A 145 9.22 4.69 13.42
C LEU A 145 9.81 6.07 13.06
N ASN A 146 9.39 7.14 13.72
CA ASN A 146 10.02 8.45 13.62
C ASN A 146 11.40 8.44 14.31
N VAL A 147 12.45 8.43 13.49
CA VAL A 147 13.88 8.43 13.85
C VAL A 147 14.31 9.65 14.69
N LYS A 148 13.41 10.59 14.96
CA LYS A 148 13.71 11.86 15.65
C LYS A 148 13.70 11.75 17.17
N ASP A 149 12.99 10.76 17.73
CA ASP A 149 13.03 10.49 19.16
C ASP A 149 14.11 9.45 19.44
N TYR A 150 15.24 9.91 19.98
CA TYR A 150 16.33 9.07 20.49
C TYR A 150 15.91 8.25 21.73
N SER A 151 14.62 7.97 21.95
CA SER A 151 14.15 7.07 23.00
C SER A 151 14.30 5.63 22.54
N TRP A 152 15.54 5.15 22.54
CA TRP A 152 16.00 3.81 22.15
C TRP A 152 15.46 2.65 23.01
N ALA A 153 14.54 2.94 23.93
CA ALA A 153 13.99 2.01 24.91
C ALA A 153 12.46 1.80 24.75
N GLY A 154 11.80 2.60 23.91
CA GLY A 154 10.34 2.69 23.96
C GLY A 154 9.84 3.24 25.31
N PRO A 155 8.52 3.32 25.53
CA PRO A 155 7.94 3.85 26.77
C PRO A 155 8.04 2.88 27.96
N PHE A 156 8.34 1.60 27.71
CA PHE A 156 8.29 0.54 28.73
C PHE A 156 9.67 0.10 29.28
N LEU A 157 10.78 0.23 28.53
CA LEU A 157 12.12 -0.04 29.08
C LEU A 157 12.67 1.20 29.80
N GLN A 158 12.26 1.40 31.05
CA GLN A 158 12.63 2.59 31.81
C GLN A 158 14.10 2.59 32.29
N GLN A 159 14.66 1.41 32.56
CA GLN A 159 16.00 1.29 33.15
C GLN A 159 17.09 0.95 32.14
N TYR A 160 16.76 0.20 31.09
CA TYR A 160 17.74 -0.40 30.20
C TYR A 160 17.51 -0.02 28.72
N ALA A 161 18.60 0.12 27.97
CA ALA A 161 18.62 0.29 26.51
C ALA A 161 19.14 -0.96 25.84
N LEU A 162 18.54 -1.37 24.73
CA LEU A 162 19.22 -2.28 23.82
C LEU A 162 20.02 -1.48 22.80
N ARG A 163 21.33 -1.78 22.67
CA ARG A 163 22.21 -1.21 21.65
C ARG A 163 22.74 -2.32 20.74
N PRO A 164 22.07 -2.56 19.60
CA PRO A 164 22.59 -3.51 18.62
C PRO A 164 23.84 -2.91 17.95
N LEU A 165 24.96 -3.63 18.06
CA LEU A 165 26.25 -3.29 17.44
C LEU A 165 26.93 -4.57 16.94
N GLY A 166 26.22 -5.34 16.10
CA GLY A 166 26.70 -6.61 15.58
C GLY A 166 27.15 -7.55 16.71
N SER A 167 28.33 -8.16 16.56
CA SER A 167 28.93 -9.05 17.56
C SER A 167 29.47 -8.35 18.82
N LYS A 168 29.30 -7.03 18.93
CA LYS A 168 29.68 -6.25 20.13
C LYS A 168 28.48 -5.50 20.71
N SER A 169 27.29 -6.08 20.56
CA SER A 169 26.06 -5.50 21.10
C SER A 169 26.13 -5.38 22.63
N PHE A 170 25.46 -4.38 23.19
CA PHE A 170 25.49 -4.11 24.64
C PHE A 170 24.19 -3.47 25.11
N ILE A 171 24.04 -3.36 26.42
CA ILE A 171 22.90 -2.75 27.09
C ILE A 171 23.39 -1.50 27.83
N LEU A 172 22.65 -0.40 27.75
CA LEU A 172 22.94 0.79 28.58
C LEU A 172 22.04 0.81 29.80
N ASN A 173 22.62 1.04 30.98
CA ASN A 173 21.86 1.35 32.18
C ASN A 173 21.57 2.87 32.26
N ARG A 174 20.30 3.26 32.13
CA ARG A 174 19.86 4.68 32.18
C ARG A 174 19.99 5.28 33.56
N LYS A 175 19.75 4.46 34.59
CA LYS A 175 19.67 4.92 35.98
C LYS A 175 21.04 5.01 36.65
N SER A 176 22.11 4.52 36.00
CA SER A 176 23.46 4.55 36.55
C SER A 176 24.15 5.92 36.43
N GLN A 177 23.44 6.98 36.01
CA GLN A 177 24.02 8.32 36.03
C GLN A 177 24.31 8.72 37.48
N GLY A 178 25.56 8.51 37.91
CA GLY A 178 26.07 9.10 39.13
C GLY A 178 26.05 10.61 38.97
N PHE A 179 25.23 11.28 39.77
CA PHE A 179 25.20 12.74 39.84
C PHE A 179 26.49 13.23 40.50
N SER A 180 27.58 13.31 39.72
CA SER A 180 28.80 14.00 40.12
C SER A 180 28.80 15.37 39.45
N LEU A 181 28.75 16.44 40.27
CA LEU A 181 28.79 17.84 39.85
C LEU A 181 30.01 18.20 38.96
N PHE A 182 30.99 17.31 38.84
CA PHE A 182 32.27 17.56 38.17
C PHE A 182 32.58 16.65 36.98
N SER A 183 31.73 15.66 36.67
CA SER A 183 31.87 14.89 35.43
C SER A 183 30.58 14.11 35.12
N PRO A 184 29.86 14.42 34.03
CA PRO A 184 28.79 13.54 33.57
C PRO A 184 29.42 12.23 33.12
N SER A 185 29.38 11.22 34.00
CA SER A 185 29.87 9.88 33.65
C SER A 185 28.93 9.28 32.60
N PRO A 186 29.45 8.69 31.52
CA PRO A 186 28.60 8.00 30.55
C PRO A 186 27.80 6.88 31.25
N PRO A 187 26.60 6.54 30.75
CA PRO A 187 25.81 5.44 31.29
C PRO A 187 26.62 4.13 31.28
N GLU A 188 26.40 3.26 32.28
CA GLU A 188 27.09 1.98 32.40
C GLU A 188 26.76 1.12 31.18
N GLU A 189 27.79 0.69 30.45
CA GLU A 189 27.70 -0.24 29.33
C GLU A 189 27.84 -1.67 29.83
N ILE A 190 26.82 -2.49 29.57
CA ILE A 190 26.75 -3.88 30.00
C ILE A 190 26.86 -4.75 28.73
N PRO A 191 27.98 -5.48 28.53
CA PRO A 191 28.23 -6.16 27.27
C PRO A 191 27.34 -7.39 27.08
N LEU A 192 26.82 -7.56 25.86
CA LEU A 192 26.20 -8.82 25.37
C LEU A 192 27.17 -9.60 24.49
N TYR A 193 28.46 -9.48 24.78
CA TYR A 193 29.52 -10.20 24.09
C TYR A 193 30.62 -10.54 25.08
N ASN A 194 31.35 -11.61 24.79
CA ASN A 194 32.54 -12.00 25.53
C ASN A 194 33.78 -11.90 24.62
N VAL A 195 34.86 -11.33 25.14
CA VAL A 195 36.14 -11.19 24.42
C VAL A 195 37.04 -12.43 24.53
N GLY A 196 36.60 -13.47 25.24
CA GLY A 196 37.30 -14.75 25.35
C GLY A 196 38.58 -14.71 26.20
N TRP A 197 39.41 -15.74 26.00
CA TRP A 197 40.53 -16.18 26.86
C TRP A 197 41.66 -15.17 27.16
N ILE A 198 41.63 -13.97 26.58
CA ILE A 198 42.68 -12.96 26.78
C ILE A 198 42.33 -11.99 27.95
N LYS A 199 41.10 -12.03 28.50
CA LYS A 199 40.65 -11.14 29.62
C LYS A 199 39.78 -11.81 30.70
N THR A 200 39.98 -13.10 30.94
CA THR A 200 38.98 -14.10 31.37
C THR A 200 38.59 -14.20 32.86
N LEU A 201 38.89 -13.24 33.74
CA LEU A 201 38.40 -13.31 35.14
C LEU A 201 37.26 -12.34 35.45
N LEU A 202 37.16 -11.23 34.71
CA LEU A 202 36.09 -10.24 34.86
C LEU A 202 35.12 -10.23 33.67
N SER A 203 35.57 -10.69 32.49
CA SER A 203 34.78 -10.67 31.25
C SER A 203 33.58 -11.62 31.28
N ASP A 204 33.73 -12.83 31.84
CA ASP A 204 32.66 -13.83 31.90
C ASP A 204 31.49 -13.35 32.78
N LYS A 205 31.79 -12.80 33.96
CA LYS A 205 30.78 -12.25 34.89
C LYS A 205 30.01 -11.07 34.29
N ASN A 206 30.68 -10.26 33.46
CA ASN A 206 30.04 -9.13 32.81
C ASN A 206 29.10 -9.58 31.68
N PHE A 207 29.47 -10.65 30.96
CA PHE A 207 28.61 -11.24 29.93
C PHE A 207 27.38 -11.92 30.54
N ASP A 208 27.56 -12.69 31.63
CA ASP A 208 26.44 -13.33 32.34
C ASP A 208 25.45 -12.29 32.89
N LYS A 209 25.97 -11.22 33.51
CA LYS A 209 25.16 -10.05 33.93
C LYS A 209 24.44 -9.40 32.74
N GLY A 210 25.10 -9.32 31.59
CA GLY A 210 24.49 -8.84 30.35
C GLY A 210 23.31 -9.70 29.92
N LEU A 211 23.47 -11.02 29.88
CA LEU A 211 22.41 -11.97 29.52
C LEU A 211 21.24 -11.92 30.50
N GLU A 212 21.51 -11.84 31.80
CA GLU A 212 20.47 -11.70 32.84
C GLU A 212 19.61 -10.47 32.59
N ILE A 213 20.24 -9.31 32.39
CA ILE A 213 19.54 -8.05 32.10
C ILE A 213 18.84 -8.09 30.74
N PHE A 214 19.42 -8.78 29.75
CA PHE A 214 18.77 -8.96 28.46
C PHE A 214 17.46 -9.75 28.57
N ILE A 215 17.46 -10.83 29.33
CA ILE A 215 16.25 -11.61 29.62
C ILE A 215 15.24 -10.76 30.37
N GLN A 216 15.67 -9.96 31.34
CA GLN A 216 14.79 -8.99 32.02
C GLN A 216 14.12 -8.03 31.02
N CYS A 217 14.87 -7.48 30.07
CA CYS A 217 14.30 -6.61 29.04
C CYS A 217 13.25 -7.35 28.19
N ILE A 218 13.50 -8.61 27.82
CA ILE A 218 12.54 -9.43 27.07
C ILE A 218 11.26 -9.67 27.88
N MET A 219 11.37 -9.96 29.17
CA MET A 219 10.21 -10.15 30.05
C MET A 219 9.39 -8.86 30.17
N GLU A 220 10.04 -7.71 30.35
CA GLU A 220 9.35 -6.40 30.40
C GLU A 220 8.58 -6.12 29.09
N ILE A 221 9.18 -6.46 27.94
CA ILE A 221 8.53 -6.35 26.62
C ILE A 221 7.33 -7.30 26.52
N ALA A 222 7.49 -8.56 26.93
CA ALA A 222 6.44 -9.56 26.87
C ALA A 222 5.25 -9.17 27.77
N ASP A 223 5.51 -8.70 28.99
CA ASP A 223 4.49 -8.19 29.91
C ASP A 223 3.75 -6.99 29.33
N TYR A 224 4.47 -6.07 28.68
CA TYR A 224 3.84 -4.94 27.99
C TYR A 224 2.96 -5.42 26.83
N ALA A 225 3.45 -6.33 25.99
CA ALA A 225 2.72 -6.88 24.86
C ALA A 225 1.44 -7.60 25.33
N TYR A 226 1.52 -8.44 26.37
CA TYR A 226 0.38 -9.17 26.92
C TYR A 226 -0.71 -8.23 27.45
N LYS A 227 -0.34 -7.11 28.08
CA LYS A 227 -1.29 -6.12 28.63
C LYS A 227 -1.98 -5.31 27.54
N ASN A 228 -1.28 -4.94 26.47
CA ASN A 228 -1.80 -4.03 25.44
C ASN A 228 -2.43 -4.77 24.24
N TYR A 229 -2.06 -6.03 24.02
CA TYR A 229 -2.57 -6.88 22.95
C TYR A 229 -2.97 -8.25 23.53
N PRO A 230 -3.98 -8.32 24.42
CA PRO A 230 -4.51 -9.59 24.88
C PRO A 230 -5.06 -10.37 23.68
N THR A 231 -4.75 -11.67 23.65
CA THR A 231 -5.19 -12.61 22.60
C THR A 231 -6.66 -12.94 22.71
#